data_AF-A0A7R9KHZ2-F1
#
_entry.id   AF-A0A7R9KHZ2-F1
#
_cell.length_a   1.000
_cell.length_b   1.000
_cell.length_c   1.000
_cell.angle_alpha   90.00
_cell.angle_beta   90.00
_cell.angle_gamma   90.00
#
_symmetry.space_group_name_H-M   'P 1'
#
loop_
_entity.id
_entity.type
_entity.pdbx_description
1 polymer ?
#
loop_
_entity_poly.entity_id
_entity_poly.type
_entity_poly.pdbx_seq_one_letter_code
_entity_poly.pdbx_strand_id
1 'polypeptide(L)'
;MQWSDGSNTIFCNGPDVTDTSLVEAFAKMSYAASESGLNNFTMVTIMSPNVTQLPENVFGKIHFHNIVIADSPKLHDIHSNAFRDTEHDVQRLEIRDTPVIVHNGGGHNVFHAINSLKNVEIVRIENTGLYSVPSGAFRYLPKLRELSIRKGKVERVESRAFQFLPQLEHLNLDHNLITKIGDTAFDLDLIGNDRFHLNLDYNRLTVDSLWERPDLLARLGNRYNNTISLYNNSITFLSEYTFKNFLSRYQNSVSVILDCHSCENYWLVNSGLNRTRNEQTMTCSNQIYGLYQPNNFDDC
;
A
#
# COMPACT_ATOMS: atom_id res chain seq x y z
N MET A 1 -6.36 -27.81 12.33
CA MET A 1 -6.29 -26.47 12.96
C MET A 1 -5.61 -26.62 14.29
N GLN A 2 -4.59 -25.81 14.56
CA GLN A 2 -3.92 -25.78 15.85
C GLN A 2 -4.34 -24.51 16.59
N TRP A 3 -4.67 -24.67 17.85
CA TRP A 3 -4.89 -23.57 18.78
C TRP A 3 -3.61 -23.34 19.58
N SER A 4 -3.18 -22.09 19.67
CA SER A 4 -2.13 -21.68 20.59
C SER A 4 -2.80 -21.26 21.90
N ASP A 5 -2.60 -22.06 22.95
CA ASP A 5 -2.97 -21.63 24.30
C ASP A 5 -2.19 -20.35 24.65
N GLY A 6 -2.92 -19.32 25.07
CA GLY A 6 -2.38 -18.05 25.55
C GLY A 6 -2.43 -16.86 24.57
N SER A 7 -2.61 -17.05 23.26
CA SER A 7 -2.57 -15.96 22.27
C SER A 7 -3.90 -15.63 21.58
N ASN A 8 -4.97 -16.37 21.88
CA ASN A 8 -6.29 -16.24 21.25
C ASN A 8 -6.20 -16.16 19.71
N THR A 9 -5.36 -17.03 19.14
CA THR A 9 -4.99 -17.06 17.72
C THR A 9 -5.27 -18.43 17.12
N ILE A 10 -5.83 -18.45 15.91
CA ILE A 10 -6.17 -19.67 15.17
C ILE A 10 -5.20 -19.86 14.01
N PHE A 11 -4.60 -21.06 13.93
CA PHE A 11 -3.75 -21.45 12.81
C PHE A 11 -4.44 -22.51 11.95
N CYS A 12 -4.85 -22.10 10.76
CA CYS A 12 -5.33 -22.96 9.68
C CYS A 12 -4.14 -23.33 8.77
N ASN A 13 -3.29 -24.24 9.26
CA ASN A 13 -2.10 -24.71 8.55
C ASN A 13 -2.20 -26.20 8.17
N GLY A 14 -1.68 -26.54 6.99
CA GLY A 14 -1.42 -27.91 6.55
C GLY A 14 -2.25 -28.35 5.34
N PRO A 15 -1.93 -29.51 4.76
CA PRO A 15 -2.58 -30.01 3.55
C PRO A 15 -4.05 -30.38 3.74
N ASP A 16 -4.47 -30.68 4.97
CA ASP A 16 -5.86 -31.01 5.30
C ASP A 16 -6.78 -29.78 5.33
N VAL A 17 -6.19 -28.58 5.33
CA VAL A 17 -6.94 -27.32 5.28
C VAL A 17 -7.35 -27.06 3.82
N THR A 18 -8.61 -27.30 3.53
CA THR A 18 -9.28 -27.05 2.25
C THR A 18 -10.40 -26.02 2.41
N ASP A 19 -10.93 -25.50 1.30
CA ASP A 19 -12.09 -24.58 1.28
C ASP A 19 -13.24 -25.09 2.16
N THR A 20 -13.64 -26.36 1.97
CA THR A 20 -14.70 -27.02 2.73
C THR A 20 -14.36 -27.14 4.21
N SER A 21 -13.14 -27.55 4.55
CA SER A 21 -12.73 -27.73 5.95
C SER A 21 -12.71 -26.41 6.73
N LEU A 22 -12.39 -25.28 6.08
CA LEU A 22 -12.43 -23.96 6.69
C LEU A 22 -13.86 -23.62 7.09
N VAL A 23 -14.80 -23.74 6.14
CA VAL A 23 -16.23 -23.47 6.36
C VAL A 23 -16.79 -24.37 7.46
N GLU A 24 -16.53 -25.67 7.41
CA GLU A 24 -17.02 -26.62 8.42
C GLU A 24 -16.48 -26.32 9.82
N ALA A 25 -15.20 -25.96 9.93
CA ALA A 25 -14.59 -25.65 11.21
C ALA A 25 -15.13 -24.35 11.80
N PHE A 26 -15.21 -23.27 11.01
CA PHE A 26 -15.75 -21.99 11.50
C PHE A 26 -17.25 -22.06 11.78
N ALA A 27 -18.01 -22.90 11.08
CA ALA A 27 -19.41 -23.18 11.42
C ALA A 27 -19.53 -23.86 12.79
N LYS A 28 -18.71 -24.89 13.06
CA LYS A 28 -18.67 -25.56 14.37
C LYS A 28 -18.25 -24.61 15.48
N MET A 29 -17.23 -23.76 15.22
CA MET A 29 -16.80 -22.74 16.17
C MET A 29 -17.90 -21.72 16.44
N SER A 30 -18.59 -21.24 15.40
CA SER A 30 -19.70 -20.29 15.53
C SER A 30 -20.83 -20.86 16.40
N TYR A 31 -21.13 -22.16 16.26
CA TYR A 31 -22.10 -22.85 17.10
C TYR A 31 -21.64 -22.90 18.57
N ALA A 32 -20.41 -23.36 18.83
CA ALA A 32 -19.87 -23.43 20.19
C ALA A 32 -19.73 -22.04 20.86
N ALA A 33 -19.40 -21.01 20.07
CA ALA A 33 -19.31 -19.64 20.53
C ALA A 33 -20.68 -19.05 20.90
N SER A 34 -21.77 -19.53 20.29
CA SER A 34 -23.13 -19.09 20.65
C SER A 34 -23.57 -19.55 22.04
N GLU A 35 -23.01 -20.65 22.54
CA GLU A 35 -23.28 -21.16 23.90
C GLU A 35 -22.36 -20.54 24.95
N SER A 36 -21.11 -20.26 24.58
CA SER A 36 -20.06 -19.78 25.51
C SER A 36 -19.83 -18.27 25.51
N GLY A 37 -20.24 -17.56 24.46
CA GLY A 37 -19.93 -16.14 24.23
C GLY A 37 -18.49 -15.88 23.76
N LEU A 38 -17.67 -16.91 23.58
CA LEU A 38 -16.27 -16.79 23.16
C LEU A 38 -16.14 -16.76 21.63
N ASN A 39 -16.46 -15.61 21.02
CA ASN A 39 -16.44 -15.43 19.58
C ASN A 39 -15.40 -14.42 19.07
N ASN A 40 -14.62 -13.80 19.95
CA ASN A 40 -13.63 -12.79 19.60
C ASN A 40 -12.21 -13.35 19.69
N PHE A 41 -11.45 -13.17 18.60
CA PHE A 41 -10.10 -13.69 18.44
C PHE A 41 -9.13 -12.58 18.01
N THR A 42 -7.89 -12.72 18.44
CA THR A 42 -6.82 -11.77 18.08
C THR A 42 -6.43 -11.94 16.62
N MET A 43 -6.29 -13.18 16.17
CA MET A 43 -5.74 -13.46 14.85
C MET A 43 -6.23 -14.79 14.28
N VAL A 44 -6.37 -14.83 12.96
CA VAL A 44 -6.41 -16.07 12.17
C VAL A 44 -5.31 -16.04 11.12
N THR A 45 -4.60 -17.15 11.00
CA THR A 45 -3.63 -17.39 9.90
C THR A 45 -4.12 -18.53 9.03
N ILE A 46 -4.33 -18.26 7.74
CA ILE A 46 -4.63 -19.25 6.71
C ILE A 46 -3.36 -19.49 5.89
N MET A 47 -2.84 -20.71 5.97
CA MET A 47 -1.63 -21.15 5.28
C MET A 47 -1.85 -22.57 4.78
N SER A 48 -2.24 -22.71 3.51
CA SER A 48 -2.54 -24.04 2.98
C SER A 48 -2.18 -24.21 1.51
N PRO A 49 -1.56 -25.35 1.14
CA PRO A 49 -1.33 -25.70 -0.26
C PRO A 49 -2.62 -26.06 -1.02
N ASN A 50 -3.75 -26.23 -0.31
CA ASN A 50 -4.99 -26.78 -0.86
C ASN A 50 -6.22 -25.86 -0.75
N VAL A 51 -6.09 -24.69 -0.12
CA VAL A 51 -7.14 -23.67 -0.21
C VAL A 51 -7.07 -23.02 -1.59
N THR A 52 -8.21 -22.98 -2.27
CA THR A 52 -8.34 -22.42 -3.62
C THR A 52 -9.12 -21.12 -3.64
N GLN A 53 -10.06 -20.95 -2.71
CA GLN A 53 -10.84 -19.72 -2.56
C GLN A 53 -11.22 -19.48 -1.09
N LEU A 54 -11.45 -18.22 -0.72
CA LEU A 54 -12.21 -17.89 0.49
C LEU A 54 -13.68 -17.63 0.12
N PRO A 55 -14.61 -18.51 0.53
CA PRO A 55 -16.02 -18.35 0.21
C PRO A 55 -16.67 -17.21 1.00
N GLU A 56 -17.93 -16.90 0.67
CA GLU A 56 -18.74 -15.94 1.42
C GLU A 56 -18.81 -16.30 2.91
N ASN A 57 -18.63 -15.28 3.76
CA ASN A 57 -18.78 -15.37 5.21
C ASN A 57 -17.99 -16.54 5.85
N VAL A 58 -16.76 -16.76 5.41
CA VAL A 58 -15.97 -17.96 5.78
C VAL A 58 -15.77 -18.10 7.30
N PHE A 59 -15.73 -16.99 8.03
CA PHE A 59 -15.52 -16.98 9.48
C PHE A 59 -16.81 -17.11 10.31
N GLY A 60 -17.98 -16.99 9.68
CA GLY A 60 -19.26 -17.00 10.37
C GLY A 60 -19.32 -15.96 11.48
N LYS A 61 -19.77 -16.35 12.67
CA LYS A 61 -19.91 -15.44 13.82
C LYS A 61 -18.61 -15.25 14.62
N ILE A 62 -17.48 -15.71 14.08
CA ILE A 62 -16.18 -15.57 14.74
C ILE A 62 -15.52 -14.29 14.23
N HIS A 63 -15.13 -13.43 15.16
CA HIS A 63 -14.59 -12.11 14.91
C HIS A 63 -13.07 -12.13 15.08
N PHE A 64 -12.35 -11.53 14.14
CA PHE A 64 -10.89 -11.43 14.16
C PHE A 64 -10.42 -9.98 14.03
N HIS A 65 -9.48 -9.59 14.89
CA HIS A 65 -8.78 -8.31 14.75
C HIS A 65 -7.72 -8.35 13.64
N ASN A 66 -7.03 -9.48 13.49
CA ASN A 66 -5.98 -9.66 12.49
C ASN A 66 -6.27 -10.87 11.60
N ILE A 67 -6.22 -10.70 10.29
CA ILE A 67 -6.33 -11.80 9.32
C ILE A 67 -5.04 -11.86 8.51
N VAL A 68 -4.41 -13.03 8.50
CA VAL A 68 -3.23 -13.32 7.69
C VAL A 68 -3.57 -14.46 6.73
N ILE A 69 -3.39 -14.21 5.44
CA ILE A 69 -3.54 -15.20 4.38
C ILE A 69 -2.19 -15.28 3.69
N ALA A 70 -1.47 -16.39 3.89
CA ALA A 70 -0.08 -16.52 3.48
C ALA A 70 0.18 -17.88 2.84
N ASP A 71 1.22 -17.96 2.00
CA ASP A 71 1.81 -19.23 1.55
C ASP A 71 0.77 -20.23 1.02
N SER A 72 -0.21 -19.72 0.28
CA SER A 72 -1.36 -20.49 -0.23
C SER A 72 -1.38 -20.43 -1.76
N PRO A 73 -0.54 -21.23 -2.44
CA PRO A 73 -0.23 -21.08 -3.86
C PRO A 73 -1.42 -21.39 -4.80
N LYS A 74 -2.48 -22.02 -4.30
CA LYS A 74 -3.70 -22.29 -5.08
C LYS A 74 -4.81 -21.27 -4.83
N LEU A 75 -4.66 -20.38 -3.85
CA LEU A 75 -5.67 -19.40 -3.50
C LEU A 75 -5.73 -18.32 -4.58
N HIS A 76 -6.80 -18.35 -5.38
CA HIS A 76 -6.97 -17.49 -6.54
C HIS A 76 -8.21 -16.60 -6.45
N ASP A 77 -9.11 -16.84 -5.49
CA ASP A 77 -10.30 -16.01 -5.26
C ASP A 77 -10.55 -15.72 -3.77
N ILE A 78 -11.00 -14.51 -3.47
CA ILE A 78 -11.58 -14.14 -2.17
C ILE A 78 -12.92 -13.49 -2.50
N HIS A 79 -14.00 -14.16 -2.11
CA HIS A 79 -15.35 -13.67 -2.34
C HIS A 79 -15.53 -12.25 -1.75
N SER A 80 -16.28 -11.39 -2.44
CA SER A 80 -16.50 -9.99 -2.02
C SER A 80 -17.07 -9.83 -0.59
N ASN A 81 -17.75 -10.86 -0.11
CA ASN A 81 -18.33 -10.95 1.24
C ASN A 81 -17.60 -11.98 2.14
N ALA A 82 -16.35 -12.36 1.83
CA ALA A 82 -15.63 -13.37 2.60
C ALA A 82 -15.49 -12.98 4.09
N PHE A 83 -15.33 -11.68 4.36
CA PHE A 83 -15.18 -11.12 5.71
C PHE A 83 -16.48 -10.64 6.34
N ARG A 84 -17.64 -11.05 5.80
CA ARG A 84 -18.94 -10.77 6.39
C ARG A 84 -18.94 -11.18 7.87
N ASP A 85 -19.70 -10.45 8.69
CA ASP A 85 -19.80 -10.61 10.16
C ASP A 85 -18.53 -10.23 10.97
N THR A 86 -17.31 -10.31 10.41
CA THR A 86 -16.08 -9.84 11.07
C THR A 86 -15.56 -8.48 10.56
N GLU A 87 -16.17 -7.91 9.52
CA GLU A 87 -15.69 -6.70 8.81
C GLU A 87 -15.57 -5.43 9.68
N HIS A 88 -16.27 -5.39 10.81
CA HIS A 88 -16.20 -4.29 11.78
C HIS A 88 -15.11 -4.51 12.84
N ASP A 89 -14.49 -5.68 12.91
CA ASP A 89 -13.51 -6.02 13.95
C ASP A 89 -12.08 -6.03 13.41
N VAL A 90 -11.93 -6.29 12.11
CA VAL A 90 -10.62 -6.39 11.45
C VAL A 90 -9.90 -5.04 11.49
N GLN A 91 -8.73 -5.03 12.12
CA GLN A 91 -7.77 -3.93 12.19
C GLN A 91 -6.56 -4.16 11.28
N ARG A 92 -6.15 -5.41 11.04
CA ARG A 92 -5.05 -5.74 10.13
C ARG A 92 -5.43 -6.86 9.18
N LEU A 93 -5.18 -6.63 7.89
CA LEU A 93 -5.23 -7.65 6.85
C LEU A 93 -3.86 -7.78 6.18
N GLU A 94 -3.33 -9.00 6.16
CA GLU A 94 -2.11 -9.34 5.42
C GLU A 94 -2.40 -10.46 4.44
N ILE A 95 -2.09 -10.23 3.17
CA ILE A 95 -2.19 -11.21 2.08
C ILE A 95 -0.81 -11.31 1.44
N ARG A 96 -0.17 -12.47 1.52
CA ARG A 96 1.14 -12.67 0.91
C ARG A 96 1.31 -14.03 0.24
N ASP A 97 2.11 -14.07 -0.82
CA ASP A 97 2.51 -15.31 -1.46
C ASP A 97 1.29 -16.16 -1.93
N THR A 98 0.29 -15.49 -2.49
CA THR A 98 -0.95 -16.10 -3.03
C THR A 98 -1.34 -15.45 -4.37
N PRO A 99 -1.69 -16.20 -5.43
CA PRO A 99 -2.03 -15.62 -6.75
C PRO A 99 -3.41 -14.94 -6.84
N VAL A 100 -3.98 -14.52 -5.71
CA VAL A 100 -5.38 -14.12 -5.55
C VAL A 100 -5.83 -12.87 -6.33
N ILE A 101 -4.89 -12.05 -6.85
CA ILE A 101 -5.23 -10.79 -7.52
C ILE A 101 -5.06 -10.84 -9.05
N VAL A 102 -4.91 -12.04 -9.62
CA VAL A 102 -4.65 -12.23 -11.06
C VAL A 102 -5.94 -12.32 -11.91
N HIS A 103 -7.12 -12.50 -11.30
CA HIS A 103 -8.35 -12.78 -12.07
C HIS A 103 -9.13 -11.53 -12.52
N ASN A 104 -8.76 -11.01 -13.69
CA ASN A 104 -9.58 -10.09 -14.49
C ASN A 104 -10.59 -10.90 -15.33
N GLY A 105 -11.84 -11.05 -14.87
CA GLY A 105 -12.88 -11.59 -15.76
C GLY A 105 -14.21 -12.01 -15.16
N GLY A 106 -14.34 -12.18 -13.84
CA GLY A 106 -15.60 -12.66 -13.26
C GLY A 106 -15.89 -12.07 -11.89
N GLY A 107 -16.75 -11.04 -11.84
CA GLY A 107 -17.65 -10.66 -10.73
C GLY A 107 -17.11 -10.39 -9.31
N HIS A 108 -16.10 -11.10 -8.84
CA HIS A 108 -15.57 -11.06 -7.50
C HIS A 108 -14.20 -10.39 -7.53
N ASN A 109 -14.07 -9.33 -6.74
CA ASN A 109 -12.86 -8.55 -6.67
C ASN A 109 -12.39 -8.58 -5.23
N VAL A 110 -11.18 -9.07 -4.98
CA VAL A 110 -10.54 -9.02 -3.66
C VAL A 110 -10.61 -7.61 -3.04
N PHE A 111 -10.54 -6.57 -3.88
CA PHE A 111 -10.70 -5.18 -3.43
C PHE A 111 -12.09 -4.88 -2.88
N HIS A 112 -13.16 -5.55 -3.34
CA HIS A 112 -14.48 -5.42 -2.71
C HIS A 112 -14.49 -5.99 -1.30
N ALA A 113 -13.87 -7.16 -1.08
CA ALA A 113 -13.72 -7.73 0.26
C ALA A 113 -12.87 -6.83 1.17
N ILE A 114 -11.76 -6.28 0.66
CA ILE A 114 -10.92 -5.34 1.43
C ILE A 114 -11.72 -4.06 1.79
N ASN A 115 -12.51 -3.52 0.85
CA ASN A 115 -13.31 -2.32 1.04
C ASN A 115 -14.50 -2.51 2.02
N SER A 116 -14.85 -3.74 2.40
CA SER A 116 -15.85 -3.99 3.43
C SER A 116 -15.32 -3.72 4.85
N LEU A 117 -13.99 -3.79 5.06
CA LEU A 117 -13.34 -3.74 6.37
C LEU A 117 -13.32 -2.31 6.95
N LYS A 118 -14.37 -1.90 7.68
CA LYS A 118 -14.58 -0.49 8.08
C LYS A 118 -13.59 0.03 9.12
N ASN A 119 -13.02 -0.87 9.90
CA ASN A 119 -12.09 -0.53 10.98
C ASN A 119 -10.64 -0.93 10.69
N VAL A 120 -10.33 -1.32 9.45
CA VAL A 120 -8.96 -1.72 9.08
C VAL A 120 -8.02 -0.52 9.18
N GLU A 121 -6.90 -0.72 9.87
CA GLU A 121 -5.84 0.25 10.07
C GLU A 121 -4.62 -0.09 9.21
N ILE A 122 -4.38 -1.38 8.94
CA ILE A 122 -3.19 -1.87 8.23
C ILE A 122 -3.60 -2.89 7.17
N VAL A 123 -3.26 -2.62 5.92
CA VAL A 123 -3.41 -3.55 4.80
C VAL A 123 -2.05 -3.80 4.17
N ARG A 124 -1.63 -5.06 4.13
CA ARG A 124 -0.39 -5.49 3.49
C ARG A 124 -0.68 -6.54 2.42
N ILE A 125 -0.19 -6.28 1.22
CA ILE A 125 -0.31 -7.15 0.06
C ILE A 125 1.10 -7.36 -0.48
N GLU A 126 1.59 -8.60 -0.45
CA GLU A 126 2.94 -8.90 -0.89
C GLU A 126 2.96 -10.09 -1.84
N ASN A 127 3.64 -9.97 -2.99
CA ASN A 127 3.84 -11.10 -3.90
C ASN A 127 2.53 -11.84 -4.29
N THR A 128 1.48 -11.09 -4.62
CA THR A 128 0.14 -11.65 -4.93
C THR A 128 -0.23 -11.70 -6.41
N GLY A 129 0.75 -11.45 -7.29
CA GLY A 129 0.53 -11.36 -8.74
C GLY A 129 -0.24 -10.11 -9.19
N LEU A 130 -0.43 -9.12 -8.31
CA LEU A 130 -1.09 -7.86 -8.61
C LEU A 130 -0.33 -7.08 -9.69
N TYR A 131 -0.90 -7.03 -10.89
CA TYR A 131 -0.27 -6.36 -12.03
C TYR A 131 -0.51 -4.83 -12.06
N SER A 132 -1.66 -4.37 -11.59
CA SER A 132 -1.99 -2.94 -11.54
C SER A 132 -2.88 -2.63 -10.36
N VAL A 133 -2.71 -1.47 -9.73
CA VAL A 133 -3.65 -0.98 -8.70
C VAL A 133 -4.77 -0.20 -9.39
N PRO A 134 -6.00 -0.75 -9.49
CA PRO A 134 -7.08 -0.10 -10.22
C PRO A 134 -7.66 1.10 -9.46
N SER A 135 -8.37 1.96 -10.18
CA SER A 135 -9.12 3.07 -9.59
C SER A 135 -10.09 2.58 -8.51
N GLY A 136 -10.01 3.16 -7.31
CA GLY A 136 -10.86 2.77 -6.18
C GLY A 136 -10.57 1.40 -5.58
N ALA A 137 -9.37 0.83 -5.80
CA ALA A 137 -8.93 -0.42 -5.17
C ALA A 137 -9.12 -0.41 -3.63
N PHE A 138 -8.80 0.72 -2.98
CA PHE A 138 -8.86 0.86 -1.52
C PHE A 138 -9.74 2.05 -1.10
N ARG A 139 -10.98 2.10 -1.56
CA ARG A 139 -11.89 3.23 -1.29
C ARG A 139 -12.64 3.05 0.02
N TYR A 140 -12.90 4.17 0.71
CA TYR A 140 -13.76 4.24 1.89
C TYR A 140 -13.25 3.40 3.08
N LEU A 141 -11.95 3.44 3.34
CA LEU A 141 -11.34 2.86 4.53
C LEU A 141 -10.96 4.00 5.49
N PRO A 142 -11.90 4.47 6.34
CA PRO A 142 -11.74 5.71 7.09
C PRO A 142 -10.69 5.63 8.20
N LYS A 143 -10.29 4.43 8.61
CA LYS A 143 -9.28 4.20 9.66
C LYS A 143 -7.93 3.71 9.12
N LEU A 144 -7.79 3.53 7.80
CA LEU A 144 -6.57 2.97 7.23
C LEU A 144 -5.40 3.95 7.42
N ARG A 145 -4.34 3.49 8.07
CA ARG A 145 -3.11 4.23 8.37
C ARG A 145 -1.92 3.74 7.55
N GLU A 146 -1.83 2.43 7.34
CA GLU A 146 -0.76 1.82 6.55
C GLU A 146 -1.32 0.98 5.41
N LEU A 147 -0.91 1.31 4.19
CA LEU A 147 -1.14 0.51 3.00
C LEU A 147 0.20 0.14 2.37
N SER A 148 0.50 -1.15 2.31
CA SER A 148 1.74 -1.67 1.74
C SER A 148 1.43 -2.67 0.63
N ILE A 149 1.87 -2.38 -0.59
CA ILE A 149 1.77 -3.28 -1.75
C ILE A 149 3.19 -3.47 -2.29
N ARG A 150 3.82 -4.60 -2.00
CA ARG A 150 5.25 -4.81 -2.28
C ARG A 150 5.49 -6.10 -3.05
N LYS A 151 6.59 -6.15 -3.80
CA LYS A 151 7.04 -7.37 -4.51
C LYS A 151 5.95 -8.00 -5.39
N GLY A 152 4.97 -7.21 -5.83
CA GLY A 152 3.74 -7.68 -6.46
C GLY A 152 3.81 -7.70 -7.99
N LYS A 153 4.91 -7.22 -8.58
CA LYS A 153 5.06 -6.95 -10.02
C LYS A 153 4.06 -5.91 -10.53
N VAL A 154 3.64 -4.98 -9.67
CA VAL A 154 2.76 -3.88 -10.06
C VAL A 154 3.47 -3.03 -11.11
N GLU A 155 2.87 -2.86 -12.29
CA GLU A 155 3.42 -2.03 -13.37
C GLU A 155 2.73 -0.67 -13.48
N ARG A 156 1.48 -0.58 -13.00
CA ARG A 156 0.65 0.63 -13.13
C ARG A 156 -0.16 0.92 -11.88
N VAL A 157 -0.23 2.19 -11.52
CA VAL A 157 -1.16 2.70 -10.51
C VAL A 157 -2.13 3.63 -11.21
N GLU A 158 -3.42 3.30 -11.20
CA GLU A 158 -4.43 4.12 -11.85
C GLU A 158 -4.76 5.39 -11.05
N SER A 159 -5.35 6.37 -11.74
CA SER A 159 -5.91 7.55 -11.09
C SER A 159 -6.92 7.16 -10.01
N ARG A 160 -6.91 7.87 -8.87
CA ARG A 160 -7.82 7.61 -7.74
C ARG A 160 -7.74 6.20 -7.15
N ALA A 161 -6.63 5.48 -7.34
CA ALA A 161 -6.40 4.17 -6.73
C ALA A 161 -6.54 4.19 -5.19
N PHE A 162 -6.14 5.31 -4.56
CA PHE A 162 -6.07 5.50 -3.11
C PHE A 162 -7.02 6.61 -2.60
N GLN A 163 -8.13 6.85 -3.29
CA GLN A 163 -9.09 7.90 -2.91
C GLN A 163 -9.84 7.59 -1.61
N PHE A 164 -10.22 8.63 -0.88
CA PHE A 164 -11.02 8.54 0.36
C PHE A 164 -10.36 7.72 1.47
N LEU A 165 -9.07 7.98 1.72
CA LEU A 165 -8.28 7.42 2.80
C LEU A 165 -7.82 8.53 3.77
N PRO A 166 -8.75 9.15 4.53
CA PRO A 166 -8.49 10.40 5.25
C PRO A 166 -7.45 10.29 6.37
N GLN A 167 -7.16 9.07 6.84
CA GLN A 167 -6.23 8.75 7.92
C GLN A 167 -4.96 8.03 7.43
N LEU A 168 -4.68 7.99 6.12
CA LEU A 168 -3.49 7.29 5.61
C LEU A 168 -2.20 8.04 5.98
N GLU A 169 -1.26 7.33 6.60
CA GLU A 169 0.05 7.85 7.03
C GLU A 169 1.19 7.25 6.21
N HIS A 170 1.05 6.01 5.77
CA HIS A 170 2.09 5.28 5.06
C HIS A 170 1.51 4.59 3.83
N LEU A 171 1.98 4.98 2.64
CA LEU A 171 1.73 4.29 1.39
C LEU A 171 3.05 3.73 0.87
N ASN A 172 3.19 2.42 0.91
CA ASN A 172 4.38 1.73 0.43
C ASN A 172 4.10 0.94 -0.83
N LEU A 173 4.80 1.27 -1.91
CA LEU A 173 4.72 0.66 -3.23
C LEU A 173 6.10 0.19 -3.71
N ASP A 174 7.04 -0.04 -2.78
CA ASP A 174 8.42 -0.37 -3.12
C ASP A 174 8.58 -1.78 -3.71
N HIS A 175 9.72 -2.01 -4.36
CA HIS A 175 10.07 -3.31 -4.96
C HIS A 175 8.99 -3.82 -5.94
N ASN A 176 8.43 -2.93 -6.74
CA ASN A 176 7.51 -3.25 -7.82
C ASN A 176 8.13 -2.92 -9.19
N LEU A 177 7.33 -2.93 -10.25
CA LEU A 177 7.77 -2.67 -11.62
C LEU A 177 7.08 -1.41 -12.17
N ILE A 178 6.72 -0.47 -11.29
CA ILE A 178 5.83 0.65 -11.66
C ILE A 178 6.54 1.52 -12.69
N THR A 179 5.90 1.71 -13.83
CA THR A 179 6.34 2.61 -14.92
C THR A 179 5.30 3.69 -15.20
N LYS A 180 4.03 3.44 -14.86
CA LYS A 180 2.91 4.36 -15.13
C LYS A 180 2.16 4.68 -13.85
N ILE A 181 2.00 5.97 -13.59
CA ILE A 181 1.19 6.51 -12.50
C ILE A 181 0.07 7.32 -13.15
N GLY A 182 -1.16 7.22 -12.64
CA GLY A 182 -2.28 8.05 -13.07
C GLY A 182 -2.21 9.46 -12.51
N ASP A 183 -2.78 10.44 -13.21
CA ASP A 183 -2.62 11.87 -12.93
C ASP A 183 -3.06 12.29 -11.53
N THR A 184 -3.96 11.52 -10.90
CA THR A 184 -4.48 11.77 -9.54
C THR A 184 -4.25 10.58 -8.61
N ALA A 185 -3.26 9.73 -8.91
CA ALA A 185 -3.00 8.52 -8.12
C ALA A 185 -2.67 8.83 -6.65
N PHE A 186 -1.90 9.90 -6.40
CA PHE A 186 -1.47 10.34 -5.06
C PHE A 186 -2.11 11.66 -4.63
N ASP A 187 -3.23 12.03 -5.27
CA ASP A 187 -4.02 13.18 -4.89
C ASP A 187 -4.91 12.84 -3.69
N LEU A 188 -4.27 12.67 -2.53
CA LEU A 188 -4.88 12.18 -1.30
C LEU A 188 -5.53 13.33 -0.52
N ASP A 189 -6.85 13.27 -0.32
CA ASP A 189 -7.59 14.21 0.53
C ASP A 189 -7.42 13.84 2.01
N LEU A 190 -6.21 14.05 2.54
CA LEU A 190 -5.83 13.66 3.91
C LEU A 190 -6.38 14.67 4.93
N ILE A 191 -7.15 14.17 5.90
CA ILE A 191 -7.86 15.00 6.89
C ILE A 191 -7.28 14.82 8.30
N GLY A 192 -6.82 13.63 8.65
CA GLY A 192 -6.48 13.27 10.03
C GLY A 192 -5.02 13.44 10.45
N ASN A 193 -4.07 13.50 9.51
CA ASN A 193 -2.66 13.27 9.83
C ASN A 193 -1.77 14.51 9.71
N ASP A 194 -0.76 14.55 10.57
CA ASP A 194 0.31 15.56 10.57
C ASP A 194 1.47 15.20 9.63
N ARG A 195 1.51 13.96 9.11
CA ARG A 195 2.57 13.45 8.23
C ARG A 195 2.06 12.34 7.32
N PHE A 196 2.67 12.25 6.14
CA PHE A 196 2.43 11.19 5.18
C PHE A 196 3.74 10.75 4.51
N HIS A 197 3.90 9.45 4.36
CA HIS A 197 5.08 8.83 3.76
C HIS A 197 4.69 8.01 2.54
N LEU A 198 5.14 8.44 1.36
CA LEU A 198 5.04 7.71 0.11
C LEU A 198 6.39 7.06 -0.21
N ASN A 199 6.42 5.73 -0.28
CA ASN A 199 7.61 4.99 -0.70
C ASN A 199 7.37 4.36 -2.08
N LEU A 200 8.14 4.81 -3.08
CA LEU A 200 8.17 4.32 -4.45
C LEU A 200 9.56 3.77 -4.82
N ASP A 201 10.40 3.45 -3.83
CA ASP A 201 11.75 2.96 -4.06
C ASP A 201 11.74 1.63 -4.83
N TYR A 202 12.83 1.34 -5.54
CA TYR A 202 13.01 0.06 -6.26
C TYR A 202 11.85 -0.21 -7.24
N ASN A 203 11.51 0.80 -8.05
CA ASN A 203 10.55 0.71 -9.15
C ASN A 203 11.24 0.99 -10.49
N ARG A 204 10.46 1.24 -11.54
CA ARG A 204 10.94 1.54 -12.89
C ARG A 204 10.44 2.90 -13.37
N LEU A 205 10.25 3.83 -12.45
CA LEU A 205 9.77 5.18 -12.78
C LEU A 205 10.83 5.93 -13.56
N THR A 206 10.41 6.63 -14.61
CA THR A 206 11.25 7.55 -15.37
C THR A 206 10.78 8.98 -15.11
N VAL A 207 11.48 9.96 -15.68
CA VAL A 207 11.03 11.36 -15.65
C VAL A 207 9.61 11.52 -16.25
N ASP A 208 9.28 10.79 -17.32
CA ASP A 208 7.96 10.80 -17.96
C ASP A 208 6.84 10.26 -17.05
N SER A 209 7.17 9.40 -16.08
CA SER A 209 6.20 8.89 -15.11
C SER A 209 5.64 10.00 -14.21
N LEU A 210 6.38 11.11 -14.04
CA LEU A 210 6.08 12.18 -13.08
C LEU A 210 6.05 13.60 -13.70
N TRP A 211 6.50 13.74 -14.95
CA TRP A 211 6.58 15.01 -15.69
C TRP A 211 5.22 15.66 -15.91
N GLU A 212 5.14 17.00 -15.75
CA GLU A 212 3.97 17.84 -16.06
C GLU A 212 2.63 17.33 -15.50
N ARG A 213 2.65 16.82 -14.26
CA ARG A 213 1.47 16.31 -13.57
C ARG A 213 1.16 17.15 -12.33
N PRO A 214 0.60 18.36 -12.49
CA PRO A 214 0.35 19.26 -11.36
C PRO A 214 -0.64 18.67 -10.33
N ASP A 215 -1.58 17.83 -10.79
CA ASP A 215 -2.59 17.22 -9.93
C ASP A 215 -2.08 16.00 -9.16
N LEU A 216 -0.92 15.45 -9.52
CA LEU A 216 -0.42 14.20 -8.93
C LEU A 216 -0.20 14.31 -7.42
N LEU A 217 0.29 15.48 -6.97
CA LEU A 217 0.60 15.78 -5.57
C LEU A 217 -0.22 16.96 -5.04
N ALA A 218 -1.26 17.40 -5.76
CA ALA A 218 -1.95 18.66 -5.50
C ALA A 218 -2.48 18.76 -4.06
N ARG A 219 -3.21 17.76 -3.57
CA ARG A 219 -3.66 17.74 -2.16
C ARG A 219 -2.61 17.20 -1.19
N LEU A 220 -1.66 16.39 -1.66
CA LEU A 220 -0.56 15.88 -0.82
C LEU A 220 0.35 17.02 -0.31
N GLY A 221 0.41 18.13 -1.04
CA GLY A 221 1.10 19.36 -0.63
C GLY A 221 0.35 20.24 0.39
N ASN A 222 -0.85 19.89 0.85
CA ASN A 222 -1.58 20.75 1.80
C ASN A 222 -1.14 20.58 3.26
N ARG A 223 -0.31 19.58 3.55
CA ARG A 223 0.20 19.25 4.89
C ARG A 223 1.71 19.47 4.98
N TYR A 224 2.22 19.44 6.22
CA TYR A 224 3.64 19.56 6.54
C TYR A 224 4.26 18.19 6.79
N ASN A 225 5.59 18.09 6.78
CA ASN A 225 6.34 16.89 7.19
C ASN A 225 6.02 15.60 6.39
N ASN A 226 5.69 15.75 5.11
CA ASN A 226 5.47 14.63 4.21
C ASN A 226 6.77 14.21 3.51
N THR A 227 6.95 12.92 3.27
CA THR A 227 8.14 12.41 2.58
C THR A 227 7.76 11.58 1.37
N ILE A 228 8.47 11.77 0.25
CA ILE A 228 8.39 10.91 -0.93
C ILE A 228 9.76 10.27 -1.15
N SER A 229 9.83 8.95 -1.23
CA SER A 229 11.07 8.23 -1.55
C SER A 229 10.98 7.64 -2.95
N LEU A 230 12.00 7.92 -3.78
CA LEU A 230 12.11 7.55 -5.19
C LEU A 230 13.45 6.86 -5.50
N TYR A 231 14.16 6.35 -4.49
CA TYR A 231 15.46 5.70 -4.69
C TYR A 231 15.35 4.50 -5.63
N ASN A 232 16.44 4.25 -6.36
CA ASN A 232 16.53 3.12 -7.27
C ASN A 232 15.37 3.06 -8.29
N ASN A 233 15.08 4.21 -8.89
CA ASN A 233 14.27 4.39 -10.09
C ASN A 233 15.17 4.92 -11.24
N SER A 234 14.58 5.32 -12.36
CA SER A 234 15.26 5.95 -13.50
C SER A 234 14.89 7.43 -13.64
N ILE A 235 14.71 8.11 -12.51
CA ILE A 235 14.43 9.56 -12.43
C ILE A 235 15.77 10.28 -12.33
N THR A 236 16.00 11.25 -13.20
CA THR A 236 17.24 12.05 -13.24
C THR A 236 17.00 13.52 -12.87
N PHE A 237 15.78 14.01 -12.99
CA PHE A 237 15.40 15.35 -12.55
C PHE A 237 13.99 15.38 -11.96
N LEU A 238 13.68 16.41 -11.18
CA LEU A 238 12.33 16.68 -10.70
C LEU A 238 11.72 17.85 -11.47
N SER A 239 10.51 17.67 -11.99
CA SER A 239 9.77 18.75 -12.64
C SER A 239 9.33 19.81 -11.63
N GLU A 240 9.61 21.09 -11.90
CA GLU A 240 9.11 22.21 -11.10
C GLU A 240 7.57 22.17 -11.00
N TYR A 241 6.88 21.88 -12.10
CA TYR A 241 5.42 21.84 -12.18
C TYR A 241 4.80 20.81 -11.22
N THR A 242 5.43 19.66 -11.04
CA THR A 242 4.93 18.58 -10.17
C THR A 242 5.35 18.79 -8.71
N PHE A 243 6.60 19.22 -8.47
CA PHE A 243 7.19 19.17 -7.12
C PHE A 243 7.29 20.50 -6.39
N LYS A 244 7.20 21.66 -7.06
CA LYS A 244 7.37 22.97 -6.41
C LYS A 244 6.37 23.19 -5.28
N ASN A 245 5.10 22.92 -5.54
CA ASN A 245 4.05 23.08 -4.53
C ASN A 245 4.28 22.17 -3.33
N PHE A 246 4.69 20.92 -3.55
CA PHE A 246 4.99 19.97 -2.49
C PHE A 246 6.20 20.40 -1.65
N LEU A 247 7.33 20.72 -2.30
CA LEU A 247 8.60 21.07 -1.65
C LEU A 247 8.62 22.46 -0.99
N SER A 248 7.78 23.40 -1.44
CA SER A 248 7.67 24.73 -0.82
C SER A 248 7.10 24.71 0.61
N ARG A 249 6.51 23.58 1.01
CA ARG A 249 5.81 23.42 2.28
C ARG A 249 6.78 22.96 3.37
N TYR A 250 6.50 23.38 4.60
CA TYR A 250 7.40 23.14 5.73
C TYR A 250 7.63 21.63 5.96
N GLN A 251 8.90 21.24 6.07
CA GLN A 251 9.37 19.87 6.34
C GLN A 251 8.97 18.80 5.31
N ASN A 252 8.41 19.17 4.16
CA ASN A 252 8.24 18.21 3.08
C ASN A 252 9.59 17.89 2.44
N SER A 253 9.84 16.62 2.15
CA SER A 253 11.09 16.16 1.54
C SER A 253 10.86 15.11 0.46
N VAL A 254 11.78 15.09 -0.50
CA VAL A 254 11.86 14.04 -1.52
C VAL A 254 13.25 13.43 -1.45
N SER A 255 13.29 12.11 -1.33
CA SER A 255 14.52 11.33 -1.37
C SER A 255 14.70 10.75 -2.76
N VAL A 256 15.70 11.23 -3.50
CA VAL A 256 15.92 10.90 -4.91
C VAL A 256 17.38 11.09 -5.28
N ILE A 257 17.85 10.31 -6.26
CA ILE A 257 19.17 10.48 -6.89
C ILE A 257 18.95 11.26 -8.19
N LEU A 258 19.60 12.42 -8.34
CA LEU A 258 19.44 13.32 -9.49
C LEU A 258 20.71 13.38 -10.34
N ASP A 259 20.55 13.77 -11.59
CA ASP A 259 21.65 14.28 -12.42
C ASP A 259 21.86 15.77 -12.11
N CYS A 260 22.91 16.04 -11.35
CA CYS A 260 23.22 17.39 -10.88
C CYS A 260 23.87 18.29 -11.92
N HIS A 261 24.07 17.85 -13.17
CA HIS A 261 24.48 18.72 -14.29
C HIS A 261 23.31 19.03 -15.25
N SER A 262 22.12 18.51 -14.95
CA SER A 262 20.92 18.79 -15.74
C SER A 262 20.31 20.13 -15.32
N CYS A 263 20.20 21.08 -16.25
CA CYS A 263 19.53 22.36 -15.98
C CYS A 263 18.05 22.22 -15.58
N GLU A 264 17.43 21.06 -15.85
CA GLU A 264 16.07 20.73 -15.36
C GLU A 264 16.00 20.69 -13.82
N ASN A 265 17.12 20.51 -13.12
CA ASN A 265 17.20 20.56 -11.66
C ASN A 265 17.56 21.96 -11.13
N TYR A 266 17.89 22.94 -11.98
CA TYR A 266 18.35 24.27 -11.55
C TYR A 266 17.32 25.01 -10.68
N TRP A 267 16.03 24.80 -10.93
CA TRP A 267 14.99 25.42 -10.11
C TRP A 267 15.07 24.99 -8.63
N LEU A 268 15.57 23.79 -8.32
CA LEU A 268 15.72 23.30 -6.93
C LEU A 268 16.71 24.18 -6.15
N VAL A 269 17.75 24.69 -6.81
CA VAL A 269 18.78 25.54 -6.17
C VAL A 269 18.41 27.03 -6.19
N ASN A 270 17.65 27.48 -7.19
CA ASN A 270 17.26 28.87 -7.37
C ASN A 270 15.92 29.25 -6.67
N SER A 271 15.10 28.27 -6.29
CA SER A 271 13.77 28.50 -5.71
C SER A 271 13.77 29.00 -4.25
N GLY A 272 14.94 29.17 -3.62
CA GLY A 272 15.03 29.57 -2.22
C GLY A 272 14.50 28.52 -1.24
N LEU A 273 14.32 27.28 -1.69
CA LEU A 273 14.00 26.14 -0.83
C LEU A 273 15.09 25.99 0.25
N ASN A 274 14.70 25.62 1.46
CA ASN A 274 15.65 25.57 2.58
C ASN A 274 16.69 24.47 2.37
N ARG A 275 17.92 24.92 2.10
CA ARG A 275 19.10 24.11 1.79
C ARG A 275 19.35 23.01 2.82
N THR A 276 19.38 23.34 4.12
CA THR A 276 19.67 22.35 5.18
C THR A 276 18.62 21.24 5.34
N ARG A 277 17.40 21.43 4.81
CA ARG A 277 16.31 20.43 4.90
C ARG A 277 16.29 19.45 3.73
N ASN A 278 16.58 19.93 2.52
CA ASN A 278 16.51 19.14 1.28
C ASN A 278 17.86 18.49 0.91
N GLU A 279 18.98 19.04 1.42
CA GLU A 279 20.34 18.52 1.21
C GLU A 279 20.55 17.09 1.74
N GLN A 280 19.77 16.64 2.74
CA GLN A 280 19.97 15.33 3.36
C GLN A 280 19.31 14.17 2.60
N THR A 281 18.38 14.47 1.68
CA THR A 281 17.59 13.44 0.99
C THR A 281 17.79 13.43 -0.52
N MET A 282 18.18 14.56 -1.13
CA MET A 282 18.48 14.65 -2.56
C MET A 282 19.99 14.49 -2.80
N THR A 283 20.38 13.40 -3.46
CA THR A 283 21.78 13.09 -3.75
C THR A 283 22.07 13.15 -5.25
N CYS A 284 23.33 13.37 -5.62
CA CYS A 284 23.76 13.41 -7.01
C CYS A 284 24.27 12.03 -7.45
N SER A 285 23.90 11.57 -8.66
CA SER A 285 24.29 10.26 -9.22
C SER A 285 25.81 10.06 -9.34
N ASN A 286 26.56 11.15 -9.51
CA ASN A 286 27.99 11.14 -9.83
C ASN A 286 28.89 11.78 -8.75
N GLN A 287 28.36 12.10 -7.56
CA GLN A 287 29.14 12.76 -6.51
C GLN A 287 28.87 12.16 -5.13
N ILE A 288 29.90 12.18 -4.26
CA ILE A 288 29.78 11.93 -2.82
C ILE A 288 29.05 13.10 -2.13
N TYR A 289 28.93 14.24 -2.81
CA TYR A 289 28.38 15.49 -2.30
C TYR A 289 26.93 15.71 -2.77
N GLY A 290 26.17 16.51 -1.98
CA GLY A 290 24.74 16.76 -2.21
C GLY A 290 24.45 17.77 -3.34
N LEU A 291 23.16 17.95 -3.65
CA LEU A 291 22.64 18.78 -4.75
C LEU A 291 23.23 20.22 -4.82
N TYR A 292 23.55 20.85 -3.69
CA TYR A 292 23.88 22.28 -3.59
C TYR A 292 25.38 22.59 -3.65
N GLN A 293 26.20 21.75 -4.28
CA GLN A 293 27.62 22.05 -4.46
C GLN A 293 27.84 23.26 -5.38
N PRO A 294 28.89 24.09 -5.12
CA PRO A 294 29.38 25.05 -6.09
C PRO A 294 29.71 24.31 -7.38
N ASN A 295 29.26 24.83 -8.52
CA ASN A 295 29.52 24.32 -9.87
C ASN A 295 28.60 23.23 -10.43
N ASN A 296 27.65 22.68 -9.67
CA ASN A 296 26.71 21.70 -10.22
C ASN A 296 25.89 22.27 -11.40
N PHE A 297 25.56 23.58 -11.36
CA PHE A 297 24.70 24.23 -12.35
C PHE A 297 25.30 25.51 -12.94
N ASP A 298 26.63 25.62 -13.04
CA ASP A 298 27.28 26.85 -13.55
C ASP A 298 26.96 27.16 -15.02
N ASP A 299 26.59 26.13 -15.79
CA ASP A 299 26.19 26.24 -17.21
C ASP A 299 24.67 26.47 -17.38
N CYS A 300 23.97 26.71 -16.26
CA CYS A 300 22.56 27.09 -16.17
C CYS A 300 22.46 28.49 -15.51
#